data_AF-A0A1N6J1S2-F1
#
_entry.id   AF-A0A1N6J1S2-F1
#
_cell.length_a   1.000
_cell.length_b   1.000
_cell.length_c   1.000
_cell.angle_alpha   90.00
_cell.angle_beta   90.00
_cell.angle_gamma   90.00
#
_symmetry.space_group_name_H-M   'P 1'
#
loop_
_entity.id
_entity.type
_entity.pdbx_description
1 polymer ?
#
loop_
_entity_poly.entity_id
_entity_poly.type
_entity_poly.pdbx_seq_one_letter_code
_entity_poly.pdbx_strand_id
1 'polypeptide(L)'
;MKYRFSSAIAGLLVAILCLVSFGWLMGKHANSTSFITIAFQWLVDIGTILAGFGTLCAAYVGYLALSAWKVQSKGQSSITRLIECQEAIAVLCVEVLPATVSLPQEKRNELYRLFERLLVNLAVLSRTSSHKNELQRIRQSLLVPSYRFRDFGVIWPDDKEKLKAAEEQLINVIERW
;
A
#
# COMPACT_ATOMS: atom_id res chain seq x y z
N MET A 1 -2.79 11.00 -23.69
CA MET A 1 -3.90 10.38 -24.47
C MET A 1 -3.74 10.52 -26.00
N LYS A 2 -3.34 11.68 -26.54
CA LYS A 2 -3.23 11.91 -28.01
C LYS A 2 -2.38 10.88 -28.79
N TYR A 3 -1.26 10.40 -28.23
CA TYR A 3 -0.38 9.44 -28.91
C TYR A 3 -0.97 8.02 -29.06
N ARG A 4 -1.81 7.58 -28.11
CA ARG A 4 -2.44 6.23 -28.16
C ARG A 4 -3.52 6.16 -29.24
N PHE A 5 -4.24 7.26 -29.45
CA PHE A 5 -5.28 7.36 -30.49
C PHE A 5 -4.67 7.36 -31.91
N SER A 6 -3.59 8.12 -32.11
CA SER A 6 -2.87 8.17 -33.39
C SER A 6 -2.27 6.80 -33.78
N SER A 7 -1.68 6.10 -32.80
CA SER A 7 -1.14 4.75 -32.99
C SER A 7 -2.21 3.73 -33.39
N ALA A 8 -3.39 3.77 -32.77
CA ALA A 8 -4.47 2.84 -33.08
C ALA A 8 -5.06 3.06 -34.49
N ILE A 9 -5.21 4.32 -34.91
CA ILE A 9 -5.70 4.67 -36.25
C ILE A 9 -4.70 4.25 -37.33
N ALA A 10 -3.40 4.48 -37.10
CA ALA A 10 -2.36 4.02 -38.01
C ALA A 10 -2.34 2.48 -38.15
N GLY A 11 -2.48 1.76 -37.03
CA GLY A 11 -2.58 0.30 -37.03
C GLY A 11 -3.79 -0.22 -37.80
N LEU A 12 -4.96 0.43 -37.65
CA LEU A 12 -6.17 0.07 -38.38
C LEU A 12 -6.01 0.25 -39.90
N LEU A 13 -5.43 1.37 -40.34
CA LEU A 13 -5.22 1.64 -41.76
C LEU A 13 -4.26 0.64 -42.40
N VAL A 14 -3.17 0.29 -41.71
CA VAL A 14 -2.23 -0.75 -42.17
C VAL A 14 -2.92 -2.11 -42.25
N ALA A 15 -3.73 -2.47 -41.26
CA ALA A 15 -4.47 -3.74 -41.27
C ALA A 15 -5.43 -3.83 -42.47
N ILE A 16 -6.19 -2.77 -42.75
CA ILE A 16 -7.11 -2.70 -43.90
C ILE A 16 -6.34 -2.86 -45.22
N LEU A 17 -5.21 -2.16 -45.39
CA LEU A 17 -4.38 -2.27 -46.59
C LEU A 17 -3.81 -3.69 -46.77
N CYS A 18 -3.38 -4.33 -45.69
CA CYS A 18 -2.91 -5.72 -45.71
C CYS A 18 -4.03 -6.70 -46.10
N LEU A 19 -5.24 -6.54 -45.55
CA LEU A 19 -6.42 -7.37 -45.87
C LEU A 19 -6.82 -7.25 -47.34
N VAL A 20 -6.85 -6.03 -47.88
CA VAL A 20 -7.16 -5.78 -49.30
C VAL A 20 -6.09 -6.40 -50.21
N SER A 21 -4.82 -6.21 -49.87
CA SER A 21 -3.69 -6.77 -50.64
C SER A 21 -3.69 -8.29 -50.60
N PHE A 22 -3.98 -8.88 -49.45
CA PHE A 22 -4.07 -10.33 -49.25
C PHE A 22 -5.26 -10.94 -50.02
N GLY A 23 -6.43 -10.28 -49.99
CA GLY A 23 -7.60 -10.69 -50.77
C GLY A 23 -7.35 -10.68 -52.27
N TRP A 24 -6.64 -9.65 -52.77
CA TRP A 24 -6.23 -9.58 -54.17
C TRP A 24 -5.26 -10.71 -54.56
N LEU A 25 -4.27 -11.00 -53.71
CA LEU A 25 -3.26 -12.04 -53.93
C LEU A 25 -3.88 -13.45 -53.93
N MET A 26 -4.80 -13.72 -52.99
CA MET A 26 -5.59 -14.95 -52.93
C MET A 26 -6.47 -15.13 -54.17
N GLY A 27 -7.13 -14.07 -54.64
CA GLY A 27 -7.96 -14.13 -55.85
C GLY A 27 -7.19 -14.47 -57.12
N LYS A 28 -5.95 -13.97 -57.26
CA LYS A 28 -5.09 -14.23 -58.42
C LYS A 28 -4.50 -15.65 -58.43
N HIS A 29 -4.30 -16.25 -57.25
CA HIS A 29 -3.68 -17.57 -57.09
C HIS A 29 -4.65 -18.66 -56.59
N ALA A 30 -5.97 -18.46 -56.76
CA ALA A 30 -7.02 -19.33 -56.23
C ALA A 30 -6.91 -20.81 -56.64
N ASN A 31 -6.27 -21.12 -57.77
CA ASN A 31 -6.08 -22.48 -58.27
C ASN A 31 -4.76 -23.14 -57.79
N SER A 32 -3.93 -22.43 -57.02
CA SER A 32 -2.65 -22.95 -56.52
C SER A 32 -2.79 -23.36 -55.05
N THR A 33 -2.99 -24.67 -54.82
CA THR A 33 -3.10 -25.24 -53.47
C THR A 33 -1.84 -25.02 -52.64
N SER A 34 -0.65 -25.08 -53.25
CA SER A 34 0.64 -24.88 -52.57
C SER A 34 0.80 -23.47 -51.98
N PHE A 35 0.34 -22.45 -52.71
CA PHE A 35 0.42 -21.06 -52.25
C PHE A 35 -0.45 -20.82 -51.02
N ILE A 36 -1.68 -21.35 -51.04
CA ILE A 36 -2.63 -21.24 -49.93
C ILE A 36 -2.09 -21.96 -48.68
N THR A 37 -1.56 -23.17 -48.83
CA THR A 37 -0.99 -23.93 -47.69
C THR A 37 0.18 -23.17 -47.04
N ILE A 38 1.10 -22.61 -47.83
CA ILE A 38 2.23 -21.84 -47.32
C ILE A 38 1.74 -20.58 -46.59
N ALA A 39 0.80 -19.82 -47.17
CA ALA A 39 0.28 -18.60 -46.55
C ALA A 39 -0.40 -18.86 -45.20
N PHE A 40 -1.18 -19.94 -45.08
CA PHE A 40 -1.78 -20.34 -43.81
C PHE A 40 -0.74 -20.81 -42.78
N GLN A 41 0.31 -21.52 -43.20
CA GLN A 41 1.40 -21.92 -42.31
C GLN A 41 2.09 -20.70 -41.67
N TRP A 42 2.45 -19.71 -42.48
CA TRP A 42 3.05 -18.46 -42.01
C TRP A 42 2.12 -17.67 -41.06
N LEU A 43 0.81 -17.67 -41.34
CA LEU A 43 -0.16 -17.01 -40.47
C LEU A 43 -0.24 -17.67 -39.10
N VAL A 44 -0.24 -19.01 -39.06
CA VAL A 44 -0.22 -19.78 -37.80
C VAL A 44 1.06 -19.48 -37.04
N ASP A 45 2.23 -19.55 -37.69
CA ASP A 45 3.52 -19.31 -37.05
C ASP A 45 3.60 -17.92 -36.41
N ILE A 46 3.22 -16.87 -37.16
CA ILE A 46 3.14 -15.49 -36.66
C ILE A 46 2.12 -15.38 -35.52
N GLY A 47 0.97 -16.04 -35.64
CA GLY A 47 -0.07 -16.08 -34.61
C GLY A 47 0.44 -16.65 -33.29
N THR A 48 1.18 -17.76 -33.32
CA THR A 48 1.82 -18.34 -32.14
C THR A 48 2.86 -17.42 -31.50
N ILE A 49 3.68 -16.74 -32.30
CA ILE A 49 4.66 -15.77 -31.80
C ILE A 49 3.94 -14.61 -31.11
N LEU A 50 2.91 -14.05 -31.75
CA LEU A 50 2.13 -12.95 -31.20
C LEU A 50 1.40 -13.36 -29.91
N ALA A 51 0.86 -14.57 -29.85
CA ALA A 51 0.25 -15.12 -28.65
C ALA A 51 1.28 -15.24 -27.51
N GLY A 52 2.48 -15.73 -27.78
CA GLY A 52 3.58 -15.79 -26.81
C GLY A 52 3.99 -14.40 -26.27
N PHE A 53 4.08 -13.40 -27.16
CA PHE A 53 4.28 -12.00 -26.74
C PHE A 53 3.13 -11.47 -25.90
N GLY A 54 1.88 -11.81 -26.24
CA GLY A 54 0.71 -11.48 -25.45
C GLY A 54 0.79 -12.03 -24.02
N THR A 55 1.20 -13.30 -23.87
CA THR A 55 1.40 -13.94 -22.57
C THR A 55 2.51 -13.25 -21.76
N LEU A 56 3.64 -12.91 -22.38
CA LEU A 56 4.73 -12.17 -21.73
C LEU A 56 4.28 -10.78 -21.25
N CYS A 57 3.55 -10.04 -22.09
CA CYS A 57 2.99 -8.74 -21.73
C CYS A 57 1.99 -8.85 -20.58
N ALA A 58 1.11 -9.85 -20.60
CA ALA A 58 0.16 -10.10 -19.52
C ALA A 58 0.87 -10.45 -18.20
N ALA A 59 1.90 -11.29 -18.26
CA ALA A 59 2.73 -11.63 -17.10
C ALA A 59 3.44 -10.39 -16.52
N TYR A 60 3.97 -9.51 -17.39
CA TYR A 60 4.60 -8.27 -16.96
C TYR A 60 3.62 -7.30 -16.27
N VAL A 61 2.42 -7.13 -16.83
CA VAL A 61 1.36 -6.32 -16.19
C VAL A 61 0.93 -6.94 -14.86
N GLY A 62 0.80 -8.26 -14.79
CA GLY A 62 0.51 -8.99 -13.54
C GLY A 62 1.57 -8.77 -12.47
N TYR A 63 2.86 -8.81 -12.85
CA TYR A 63 3.97 -8.49 -11.94
C TYR A 63 3.89 -7.06 -11.42
N LEU A 64 3.63 -6.08 -12.28
CA LEU A 64 3.46 -4.68 -11.87
C LEU A 64 2.28 -4.53 -10.90
N ALA A 65 1.13 -5.12 -11.21
CA ALA A 65 -0.04 -5.09 -10.34
C ALA A 65 0.26 -5.71 -8.96
N LEU A 66 0.94 -6.86 -8.93
CA LEU A 66 1.33 -7.53 -7.70
C LEU A 66 2.30 -6.69 -6.87
N SER A 67 3.29 -6.06 -7.52
CA SER A 67 4.24 -5.17 -6.86
C SER A 67 3.57 -3.96 -6.24
N ALA A 68 2.63 -3.32 -6.96
CA ALA A 68 1.84 -2.20 -6.45
C ALA A 68 0.93 -2.63 -5.28
N TRP A 69 0.26 -3.76 -5.40
CA TRP A 69 -0.58 -4.31 -4.32
C TRP A 69 0.24 -4.61 -3.06
N LYS A 70 1.46 -5.15 -3.20
CA LYS A 70 2.36 -5.41 -2.08
C LYS A 70 2.81 -4.13 -1.37
N VAL A 71 2.99 -3.03 -2.11
CA VAL A 71 3.30 -1.72 -1.52
C VAL A 71 2.08 -1.14 -0.82
N GLN A 72 0.91 -1.17 -1.45
CA GLN A 72 -0.35 -0.65 -0.89
C GLN A 72 -0.79 -1.41 0.37
N SER A 73 -0.70 -2.75 0.37
CA SER A 73 -1.04 -3.59 1.52
C SER A 73 -0.13 -3.32 2.72
N LYS A 74 1.18 -3.12 2.50
CA LYS A 74 2.11 -2.68 3.54
C LYS A 74 1.75 -1.28 4.06
N GLY A 75 1.42 -0.34 3.16
CA GLY A 75 0.99 1.01 3.51
C GLY A 75 -0.26 1.01 4.38
N GLN A 76 -1.32 0.30 3.96
CA GLN A 76 -2.56 0.18 4.74
C GLN A 76 -2.33 -0.43 6.11
N SER A 77 -1.57 -1.53 6.21
CA SER A 77 -1.25 -2.14 7.51
C SER A 77 -0.49 -1.18 8.43
N SER A 78 0.31 -0.27 7.87
CA SER A 78 1.06 0.71 8.66
C SER A 78 0.15 1.83 9.17
N ILE A 79 -0.75 2.34 8.31
CA ILE A 79 -1.73 3.38 8.66
C ILE A 79 -2.73 2.86 9.71
N THR A 80 -3.25 1.64 9.56
CA THR A 80 -4.15 1.04 10.56
C THR A 80 -3.49 0.97 11.93
N ARG A 81 -2.22 0.55 12.01
CA ARG A 81 -1.46 0.52 13.26
C ARG A 81 -1.18 1.92 13.83
N LEU A 82 -1.04 2.93 12.97
CA LEU A 82 -0.83 4.32 13.37
C LEU A 82 -2.11 4.89 14.02
N ILE A 83 -3.27 4.58 13.45
CA ILE A 83 -4.60 4.93 13.98
C ILE A 83 -4.84 4.22 15.31
N GLU A 84 -4.54 2.91 15.42
CA GLU A 84 -4.60 2.19 16.70
C GLU A 84 -3.72 2.84 17.79
N CYS A 85 -2.56 3.40 17.41
CA CYS A 85 -1.72 4.13 18.35
C CYS A 85 -2.36 5.46 18.79
N GLN A 86 -2.99 6.18 17.86
CA GLN A 86 -3.70 7.42 18.18
C GLN A 86 -4.86 7.15 19.14
N GLU A 87 -5.67 6.13 18.86
CA GLU A 87 -6.78 5.73 19.72
C GLU A 87 -6.29 5.36 21.13
N ALA A 88 -5.21 4.58 21.24
CA ALA A 88 -4.65 4.21 22.53
C ALA A 88 -4.11 5.42 23.31
N ILE A 89 -3.44 6.39 22.65
CA ILE A 89 -3.02 7.64 23.30
C ILE A 89 -4.22 8.48 23.72
N ALA A 90 -5.25 8.60 22.89
CA ALA A 90 -6.45 9.37 23.20
C ALA A 90 -7.20 8.77 24.41
N VAL A 91 -7.35 7.45 24.46
CA VAL A 91 -7.94 6.74 25.61
C VAL A 91 -7.11 6.99 26.86
N LEU A 92 -5.78 6.94 26.78
CA LEU A 92 -4.91 7.29 27.90
C LEU A 92 -5.07 8.76 28.32
N CYS A 93 -5.15 9.72 27.39
CA CYS A 93 -5.37 11.14 27.71
C CYS A 93 -6.69 11.38 28.47
N VAL A 94 -7.74 10.61 28.14
CA VAL A 94 -9.09 10.75 28.71
C VAL A 94 -9.24 10.00 30.04
N GLU A 95 -8.83 8.74 30.11
CA GLU A 95 -8.98 7.87 31.29
C GLU A 95 -7.92 8.13 32.37
N VAL A 96 -6.86 8.86 32.06
CA VAL A 96 -5.93 9.37 33.07
C VAL A 96 -6.59 10.54 33.80
N LEU A 97 -7.37 10.16 34.82
CA LEU A 97 -8.05 11.07 35.73
C LEU A 97 -7.06 11.84 36.60
N PRO A 98 -7.44 13.05 37.08
CA PRO A 98 -6.67 13.79 38.08
C PRO A 98 -6.43 12.94 39.33
N ALA A 99 -5.38 13.30 40.09
CA ALA A 99 -4.84 12.58 41.26
C ALA A 99 -5.82 12.25 42.41
N THR A 100 -7.10 12.60 42.27
CA THR A 100 -8.15 12.52 43.29
C THR A 100 -9.02 11.27 43.19
N VAL A 101 -8.88 10.43 42.14
CA VAL A 101 -9.74 9.24 41.95
C VAL A 101 -8.88 7.99 41.84
N SER A 102 -8.91 7.14 42.87
CA SER A 102 -8.27 5.82 42.84
C SER A 102 -9.01 4.92 41.83
N LEU A 103 -8.41 4.69 40.66
CA LEU A 103 -8.94 3.73 39.71
C LEU A 103 -8.86 2.28 40.26
N PRO A 104 -9.91 1.45 40.06
CA PRO A 104 -9.86 0.03 40.36
C PRO A 104 -8.65 -0.64 39.71
N GLN A 105 -8.07 -1.64 40.39
CA GLN A 105 -6.83 -2.29 39.96
C GLN A 105 -6.95 -2.95 38.58
N GLU A 106 -8.13 -3.48 38.24
CA GLU A 106 -8.41 -4.09 36.93
C GLU A 106 -8.32 -3.06 35.79
N LYS A 107 -9.01 -1.93 35.92
CA LYS A 107 -8.95 -0.79 34.97
C LYS A 107 -7.52 -0.29 34.76
N ARG A 108 -6.74 -0.22 35.85
CA ARG A 108 -5.33 0.21 35.81
C ARG A 108 -4.44 -0.76 35.03
N ASN A 109 -4.64 -2.07 35.22
CA ASN A 109 -3.91 -3.10 34.48
C ASN A 109 -4.27 -3.09 32.99
N GLU A 110 -5.54 -2.82 32.66
CA GLU A 110 -6.00 -2.65 31.28
C GLU A 110 -5.34 -1.45 30.60
N LEU A 111 -5.34 -0.29 31.26
CA LEU A 111 -4.65 0.93 30.80
C LEU A 111 -3.15 0.69 30.61
N TYR A 112 -2.51 -0.05 31.51
CA TYR A 112 -1.09 -0.37 31.39
C TYR A 112 -0.81 -1.28 30.19
N ARG A 113 -1.66 -2.30 29.95
CA ARG A 113 -1.55 -3.14 28.75
C ARG A 113 -1.74 -2.35 27.45
N LEU A 114 -2.65 -1.38 27.44
CA LEU A 114 -2.80 -0.45 26.31
C LEU A 114 -1.51 0.37 26.10
N PHE A 115 -0.90 0.85 27.19
CA PHE A 115 0.37 1.58 27.15
C PHE A 115 1.52 0.73 26.60
N GLU A 116 1.65 -0.53 27.04
CA GLU A 116 2.66 -1.46 26.50
C GLU A 116 2.44 -1.73 25.01
N ARG A 117 1.20 -2.01 24.62
CA ARG A 117 0.84 -2.28 23.23
C ARG A 117 1.15 -1.09 22.33
N LEU A 118 0.87 0.12 22.80
CA LEU A 118 1.23 1.37 22.14
C LEU A 118 2.74 1.47 21.90
N LEU A 119 3.55 1.28 22.94
CA LEU A 119 5.01 1.39 22.84
C LEU A 119 5.60 0.35 21.88
N VAL A 120 5.05 -0.86 21.86
CA VAL A 120 5.42 -1.92 20.91
C VAL A 120 5.04 -1.54 19.49
N ASN A 121 3.82 -1.05 19.26
CA ASN A 121 3.36 -0.64 17.94
C ASN A 121 4.18 0.53 17.38
N LEU A 122 4.46 1.55 18.19
CA LEU A 122 5.35 2.66 17.84
C LEU A 122 6.77 2.19 17.52
N ALA A 123 7.28 1.17 18.23
CA ALA A 123 8.58 0.56 17.95
C ALA A 123 8.63 -0.15 16.60
N VAL A 124 7.55 -0.82 16.21
CA VAL A 124 7.46 -1.51 14.93
C VAL A 124 7.34 -0.48 13.81
N LEU A 125 6.47 0.52 13.98
CA LEU A 125 6.25 1.58 12.99
C LEU A 125 7.51 2.42 12.77
N SER A 126 8.28 2.73 13.80
CA SER A 126 9.53 3.49 13.65
C SER A 126 10.61 2.74 12.88
N ARG A 127 10.57 1.40 12.84
CA ARG A 127 11.53 0.59 12.05
C ARG A 127 11.17 0.51 10.58
N THR A 128 9.88 0.60 10.25
CA THR A 128 9.38 0.35 8.90
C THR A 128 9.05 1.63 8.13
N SER A 129 9.03 2.80 8.77
CA SER A 129 8.57 4.05 8.16
C SER A 129 9.67 5.04 7.81
N SER A 130 9.36 5.94 6.88
CA SER A 130 10.13 7.15 6.58
C SER A 130 10.19 8.12 7.76
N HIS A 131 9.13 8.17 8.59
CA HIS A 131 8.98 9.04 9.76
C HIS A 131 9.64 8.46 11.04
N LYS A 132 10.64 7.59 10.89
CA LYS A 132 11.30 6.88 11.99
C LYS A 132 11.72 7.78 13.17
N ASN A 133 12.27 8.96 12.87
CA ASN A 133 12.82 9.87 13.87
C ASN A 133 11.71 10.52 14.71
N GLU A 134 10.58 10.86 14.09
CA GLU A 134 9.43 11.48 14.75
C GLU A 134 8.71 10.46 15.64
N LEU A 135 8.47 9.25 15.12
CA LEU A 135 7.88 8.15 15.90
C LEU A 135 8.77 7.72 17.07
N GLN A 136 10.10 7.74 16.88
CA GLN A 136 11.04 7.42 17.96
C GLN A 136 11.07 8.50 19.04
N ARG A 137 10.92 9.79 18.69
CA ARG A 137 10.78 10.88 19.65
C ARG A 137 9.49 10.75 20.46
N ILE A 138 8.36 10.48 19.81
CA ILE A 138 7.06 10.21 20.46
C ILE A 138 7.19 9.01 21.41
N ARG A 139 7.85 7.93 20.98
CA ARG A 139 8.08 6.79 21.86
C ARG A 139 8.92 7.19 23.09
N GLN A 140 9.99 7.96 22.90
CA GLN A 140 10.86 8.37 24.00
C GLN A 140 10.16 9.27 25.00
N SER A 141 9.29 10.18 24.56
CA SER A 141 8.50 11.03 25.47
C SER A 141 7.49 10.24 26.30
N LEU A 142 6.97 9.13 25.75
CA LEU A 142 5.99 8.26 26.40
C LEU A 142 6.60 7.19 27.32
N LEU A 143 7.91 6.91 27.24
CA LEU A 143 8.57 5.96 28.14
C LEU A 143 8.51 6.39 29.61
N VAL A 144 8.78 7.67 29.90
CA VAL A 144 8.78 8.18 31.29
C VAL A 144 7.39 8.13 31.94
N PRO A 145 6.30 8.57 31.26
CA PRO A 145 4.94 8.35 31.73
C PRO A 145 4.58 6.86 31.92
N SER A 146 5.05 5.97 31.04
CA SER A 146 4.81 4.52 31.15
C SER A 146 5.38 3.93 32.44
N TYR A 147 6.64 4.23 32.76
CA TYR A 147 7.28 3.75 33.98
C TYR A 147 6.60 4.31 35.24
N ARG A 148 6.26 5.59 35.23
CA ARG A 148 5.56 6.21 36.37
C ARG A 148 4.16 5.64 36.58
N PHE A 149 3.43 5.34 35.50
CA PHE A 149 2.12 4.70 35.59
C PHE A 149 2.22 3.26 36.13
N ARG A 150 3.25 2.51 35.74
CA ARG A 150 3.52 1.17 36.28
C ARG A 150 3.77 1.19 37.79
N ASP A 151 4.64 2.10 38.23
CA ASP A 151 5.18 2.08 39.59
C ASP A 151 4.22 2.73 40.60
N PHE A 152 3.51 3.78 40.19
CA PHE A 152 2.67 4.57 41.10
C PHE A 152 1.17 4.47 40.79
N GLY A 153 0.79 3.95 39.62
CA GLY A 153 -0.61 3.89 39.19
C GLY A 153 -1.26 5.27 38.97
N VAL A 154 -0.46 6.33 39.00
CA VAL A 154 -0.89 7.73 38.89
C VAL A 154 0.01 8.43 37.88
N ILE A 155 -0.59 9.21 36.98
CA ILE A 155 0.13 10.06 36.04
C ILE A 155 0.06 11.50 36.55
N TRP A 156 1.21 12.15 36.59
CA TRP A 156 1.34 13.52 37.08
C TRP A 156 0.90 14.54 36.03
N PRO A 157 0.52 15.77 36.41
CA PRO A 157 0.10 16.81 35.46
C PRO A 157 1.10 17.02 34.32
N ASP A 158 2.39 17.06 34.63
CA ASP A 158 3.48 17.20 33.65
C ASP A 158 3.55 16.02 32.65
N ASP A 159 3.19 14.82 33.10
CA ASP A 159 3.20 13.63 32.25
C ASP A 159 1.93 13.56 31.39
N LYS A 160 0.81 14.13 31.88
CA LYS A 160 -0.41 14.34 31.09
C LYS A 160 -0.20 15.35 29.98
N GLU A 161 0.56 16.42 30.22
CA GLU A 161 0.95 17.38 29.17
C GLU A 161 1.85 16.73 28.11
N LYS A 162 2.80 15.87 28.52
CA LYS A 162 3.62 15.09 27.58
C LYS A 162 2.80 14.13 26.74
N LEU A 163 1.76 13.52 27.31
CA LEU A 163 0.82 12.66 26.59
C LEU A 163 0.04 13.45 25.53
N LYS A 164 -0.49 14.62 25.88
CA LYS A 164 -1.17 15.51 24.92
C LYS A 164 -0.24 16.01 23.81
N ALA A 165 0.99 16.41 24.16
CA ALA A 165 1.99 16.81 23.17
C ALA A 165 2.38 15.65 22.24
N ALA A 166 2.45 14.42 22.77
CA ALA A 166 2.69 13.22 21.97
C ALA A 166 1.50 12.90 21.04
N GLU A 167 0.27 13.13 21.48
CA GLU A 167 -0.94 13.01 20.67
C GLU A 167 -0.93 13.98 19.48
N GLU A 168 -0.68 15.27 19.73
CA GLU A 168 -0.59 16.29 18.69
C GLU A 168 0.55 15.99 17.69
N GLN A 169 1.70 15.52 18.17
CA GLN A 169 2.79 15.10 17.30
C GLN A 169 2.41 13.89 16.45
N LEU A 170 1.68 12.92 17.01
CA LEU A 170 1.23 11.74 16.27
C LEU A 170 0.20 12.12 15.20
N ILE A 171 -0.74 13.03 15.49
CA ILE A 171 -1.71 13.55 14.52
C ILE A 171 -0.99 14.22 13.34
N ASN A 172 0.00 15.07 13.61
CA ASN A 172 0.81 15.70 12.56
C ASN A 172 1.57 14.68 11.70
N VAL A 173 2.01 13.56 12.28
CA VAL A 173 2.67 12.48 11.53
C VAL A 173 1.66 11.74 10.67
N ILE A 174 0.43 11.50 11.17
CA ILE A 174 -0.66 10.86 10.42
C ILE A 174 -1.08 11.72 9.22
N GLU A 175 -1.21 13.04 9.38
CA GLU A 175 -1.56 13.96 8.30
C GLU A 175 -0.51 14.03 7.19
N ARG A 176 0.75 13.70 7.51
CA ARG A 176 1.89 13.74 6.57
C ARG A 176 2.26 12.38 5.98
N TRP A 177 1.54 11.33 6.36
CA TRP A 177 1.80 9.94 5.98
C TRP A 177 1.28 9.58 4.59
#